data_AF-A0A9R1LFX2-F1
#
_entry.id   AF-A0A9R1LFX2-F1
#
_cell.length_a   1.000
_cell.length_b   1.000
_cell.length_c   1.000
_cell.angle_alpha   90.00
_cell.angle_beta   90.00
_cell.angle_gamma   90.00
#
_symmetry.space_group_name_H-M   'P 1'
#
loop_
_entity.id
_entity.type
_entity.pdbx_description
1 polymer ?
#
loop_
_entity_poly.entity_id
_entity_poly.type
_entity_poly.pdbx_seq_one_letter_code
_entity_poly.pdbx_strand_id
1 'polypeptide(L)'
;MEAKKRAATIAALCMLLIMSVPSQQRVSTMSFCSCYQQCYPGCRHSTPWWLCNVNCAGNCDVGDREDSLAACIMVCSTDSVCGPVVAPAYAQGVADCIAECNKRWGQ
;
A
#
# COMPACT_ATOMS: atom_id res chain seq x y z
N MET A 1 -30.88 -25.47 -7.48
CA MET A 1 -30.83 -24.08 -7.97
C MET A 1 -30.20 -23.09 -6.98
N GLU A 2 -29.62 -23.57 -5.87
CA GLU A 2 -29.13 -22.73 -4.76
C GLU A 2 -27.68 -22.23 -4.95
N ALA A 3 -26.81 -23.03 -5.57
CA ALA A 3 -25.41 -22.66 -5.79
C ALA A 3 -25.24 -21.50 -6.80
N LYS A 4 -26.10 -21.46 -7.84
CA LYS A 4 -26.09 -20.39 -8.85
C LYS A 4 -26.56 -19.05 -8.28
N LYS A 5 -27.52 -19.07 -7.34
CA LYS A 5 -27.94 -17.88 -6.58
C LYS A 5 -26.83 -17.39 -5.67
N ARG A 6 -26.17 -18.30 -4.92
CA ARG A 6 -25.03 -17.95 -4.05
C ARG A 6 -23.88 -17.30 -4.80
N ALA A 7 -23.47 -17.88 -5.93
CA ALA A 7 -22.40 -17.32 -6.76
C ALA A 7 -22.75 -15.91 -7.30
N ALA A 8 -23.99 -15.71 -7.75
CA ALA A 8 -24.46 -14.41 -8.22
C ALA A 8 -24.52 -13.37 -7.09
N THR A 9 -24.95 -13.75 -5.88
CA THR A 9 -24.91 -12.83 -4.72
C THR A 9 -23.50 -12.50 -4.26
N ILE A 10 -22.57 -13.45 -4.31
CA ILE A 10 -21.16 -13.20 -3.95
C ILE A 10 -20.53 -12.25 -4.97
N ALA A 11 -20.76 -12.48 -6.28
CA ALA A 11 -20.26 -11.58 -7.32
C ALA A 11 -20.86 -10.17 -7.20
N ALA A 12 -22.15 -10.04 -6.89
CA ALA A 12 -22.80 -8.76 -6.67
C ALA A 12 -22.24 -8.02 -5.44
N LEU A 13 -21.96 -8.73 -4.35
CA LEU A 13 -21.34 -8.16 -3.15
C LEU A 13 -19.91 -7.66 -3.42
N CYS A 14 -19.10 -8.43 -4.16
CA CYS A 14 -17.75 -8.00 -4.55
C CYS A 14 -17.79 -6.74 -5.44
N MET A 15 -18.73 -6.66 -6.38
CA MET A 15 -18.90 -5.47 -7.23
C MET A 15 -19.34 -4.24 -6.43
N LEU A 16 -20.22 -4.41 -5.42
CA LEU A 16 -20.64 -3.32 -4.53
C LEU A 16 -19.48 -2.76 -3.69
N LEU A 17 -18.60 -3.63 -3.19
CA LEU A 17 -17.43 -3.21 -2.41
C LEU A 17 -16.45 -2.37 -3.25
N ILE A 18 -16.23 -2.72 -4.52
CA ILE A 18 -15.37 -1.94 -5.42
C ILE A 18 -15.96 -0.56 -5.70
N MET A 19 -17.29 -0.46 -5.82
CA MET A 19 -17.98 0.81 -6.05
C MET A 19 -18.06 1.70 -4.81
N SER A 20 -17.92 1.11 -3.62
CA SER A 20 -17.97 1.84 -2.34
C SER A 20 -16.71 2.65 -2.02
N VAL A 21 -15.60 2.43 -2.74
CA VAL A 21 -14.39 3.23 -2.56
C VAL A 21 -14.60 4.63 -3.16
N PRO A 22 -14.51 5.70 -2.34
CA PRO A 22 -14.65 7.08 -2.80
C PRO A 22 -13.72 7.38 -3.98
N SER A 23 -14.21 8.12 -4.98
CA SER A 23 -13.44 8.49 -6.17
C SER A 23 -12.17 9.25 -5.82
N GLN A 24 -12.22 10.13 -4.82
CA GLN A 24 -11.05 10.85 -4.31
C GLN A 24 -9.99 9.90 -3.75
N GLN A 25 -10.41 8.89 -2.99
CA GLN A 25 -9.51 7.89 -2.42
C GLN A 25 -8.82 7.08 -3.52
N ARG A 26 -9.55 6.71 -4.59
CA ARG A 26 -8.96 6.06 -5.78
C ARG A 26 -7.92 6.93 -6.49
N VAL A 27 -8.19 8.22 -6.66
CA VAL A 27 -7.26 9.16 -7.32
C VAL A 27 -5.99 9.35 -6.48
N SER A 28 -6.14 9.52 -5.15
CA SER A 28 -5.00 9.62 -4.23
C SER A 28 -4.13 8.36 -4.26
N THR A 29 -4.74 7.17 -4.23
CA THR A 29 -4.00 5.90 -4.36
C THR A 29 -3.26 5.80 -5.70
N MET A 30 -3.88 6.22 -6.81
CA MET A 30 -3.26 6.18 -8.14
C MET A 30 -2.08 7.16 -8.25
N SER A 31 -2.21 8.36 -7.68
CA SER A 31 -1.13 9.37 -7.63
C SER A 31 0.04 8.90 -6.77
N PHE A 32 -0.25 8.39 -5.55
CA PHE A 32 0.76 7.78 -4.69
C PHE A 32 1.53 6.69 -5.44
N CYS A 33 0.80 5.80 -6.12
CA CYS A 33 1.41 4.68 -6.80
C CYS A 33 2.29 5.07 -7.99
N SER A 34 1.87 6.06 -8.77
CA SER A 34 2.69 6.59 -9.86
C SER A 34 4.00 7.18 -9.35
N CYS A 35 3.95 7.93 -8.24
CA CYS A 35 5.16 8.47 -7.60
C CYS A 35 6.03 7.35 -7.03
N TYR A 36 5.44 6.40 -6.31
CA TYR A 36 6.17 5.33 -5.63
C TYR A 36 6.94 4.45 -6.63
N GLN A 37 6.30 4.08 -7.75
CA GLN A 37 6.92 3.29 -8.81
C GLN A 37 8.09 4.00 -9.50
N GLN A 38 8.12 5.33 -9.50
CA GLN A 38 9.25 6.11 -10.02
C GLN A 38 10.37 6.24 -8.96
N CYS A 39 10.01 6.40 -7.69
CA CYS A 39 10.96 6.56 -6.59
C CYS A 39 11.73 5.27 -6.26
N TYR A 40 11.00 4.16 -6.12
CA TYR A 40 11.54 2.92 -5.53
C TYR A 40 12.70 2.30 -6.33
N PRO A 41 12.66 2.16 -7.68
CA PRO A 41 13.76 1.58 -8.45
C PRO A 41 15.06 2.37 -8.31
N GLY A 42 14.98 3.71 -8.32
CA GLY A 42 16.14 4.58 -8.13
C GLY A 42 16.73 4.46 -6.73
N CYS A 43 15.88 4.40 -5.71
CA CYS A 43 16.33 4.23 -4.33
C CYS A 43 17.03 2.87 -4.11
N ARG A 44 16.45 1.79 -4.64
CA ARG A 44 16.95 0.41 -4.44
C ARG A 44 18.33 0.16 -5.02
N HIS A 45 18.79 1.04 -5.92
CA HIS A 45 20.13 0.94 -6.48
C HIS A 45 21.23 1.07 -5.42
N SER A 46 21.02 1.91 -4.40
CA SER A 46 22.05 2.26 -3.41
C SER A 46 21.64 2.02 -1.96
N THR A 47 20.38 1.65 -1.72
CA THR A 47 19.79 1.59 -0.38
C THR A 47 19.05 0.26 -0.16
N PRO A 48 19.09 -0.30 1.07
CA PRO A 48 18.28 -1.46 1.42
C PRO A 48 16.79 -1.22 1.22
N TRP A 49 16.05 -2.29 0.95
CA TRP A 49 14.64 -2.19 0.53
C TRP A 49 13.73 -1.50 1.54
N TRP A 50 13.91 -1.79 2.83
CA TRP A 50 13.07 -1.25 3.89
C TRP A 50 13.22 0.28 4.03
N LEU A 51 14.44 0.81 3.89
CA LEU A 51 14.66 2.27 3.90
C LEU A 51 14.08 2.94 2.66
N CYS A 52 14.09 2.26 1.51
CA CYS A 52 13.44 2.78 0.31
C CYS A 52 11.92 2.84 0.44
N ASN A 53 11.31 1.83 1.06
CA ASN A 53 9.89 1.84 1.35
C ASN A 53 9.51 3.06 2.20
N VAL A 54 10.26 3.31 3.27
CA VAL A 54 10.05 4.48 4.16
C VAL A 54 10.23 5.80 3.40
N ASN A 55 11.32 5.96 2.66
CA ASN A 55 11.60 7.21 1.95
C ASN A 55 10.60 7.49 0.83
N CYS A 56 10.28 6.48 0.02
CA CYS A 56 9.35 6.66 -1.09
C CYS A 56 7.91 6.80 -0.62
N ALA A 57 7.49 6.12 0.46
CA ALA A 57 6.19 6.36 1.07
C ALA A 57 6.06 7.82 1.52
N GLY A 58 7.07 8.35 2.22
CA GLY A 58 7.06 9.73 2.71
C GLY A 58 7.16 10.82 1.65
N ASN A 59 7.85 10.55 0.54
CA ASN A 59 7.99 11.53 -0.55
C ASN A 59 6.79 11.54 -1.49
N CYS A 60 6.05 10.43 -1.55
CA CYS A 60 4.91 10.25 -2.44
C CYS A 60 3.56 10.40 -1.74
N ASP A 61 3.53 10.30 -0.43
CA ASP A 61 2.37 10.66 0.36
C ASP A 61 2.37 12.16 0.66
N VAL A 62 1.21 12.78 0.46
CA VAL A 62 0.94 14.21 0.72
C VAL A 62 -0.13 14.39 1.79
N GLY A 63 -0.51 13.28 2.45
CA GLY A 63 -1.48 13.27 3.54
C GLY A 63 -0.93 13.90 4.82
N ASP A 64 -1.77 13.89 5.85
CA ASP A 64 -1.28 14.23 7.17
C ASP A 64 -0.33 13.16 7.71
N ARG A 65 0.19 13.39 8.91
CA ARG A 65 1.18 12.51 9.50
C ARG A 65 0.67 11.08 9.73
N GLU A 66 -0.61 10.94 10.03
CA GLU A 66 -1.24 9.66 10.32
C GLU A 66 -1.47 8.87 9.03
N ASP A 67 -1.89 9.57 7.96
CA ASP A 67 -1.96 9.02 6.60
C ASP A 67 -0.58 8.55 6.12
N SER A 68 0.48 9.34 6.35
CA SER A 68 1.85 8.97 6.00
C SER A 68 2.34 7.74 6.77
N LEU A 69 2.00 7.64 8.06
CA LEU A 69 2.32 6.45 8.84
C LEU A 69 1.60 5.21 8.30
N ALA A 70 0.30 5.32 8.01
CA ALA A 70 -0.49 4.22 7.47
C ALA A 70 0.02 3.77 6.10
N ALA A 71 0.32 4.71 5.21
CA ALA A 71 0.90 4.42 3.90
C ALA A 71 2.27 3.73 4.03
N CYS A 72 3.15 4.23 4.91
CA CYS A 72 4.45 3.61 5.15
C CYS A 72 4.33 2.17 5.66
N ILE A 73 3.45 1.91 6.63
CA ILE A 73 3.21 0.56 7.17
C ILE A 73 2.66 -0.37 6.08
N MET A 74 1.74 0.11 5.24
CA MET A 74 1.19 -0.65 4.11
C MET A 74 2.31 -1.06 3.14
N VAL A 75 3.22 -0.13 2.83
CA VAL A 75 4.38 -0.39 1.97
C VAL A 75 5.34 -1.39 2.58
N CYS A 76 5.59 -1.31 3.88
CA CYS A 76 6.43 -2.28 4.60
C CYS A 76 5.81 -3.68 4.67
N SER A 77 4.48 -3.78 4.58
CA SER A 77 3.74 -5.03 4.85
C SER A 77 3.28 -5.76 3.59
N THR A 78 3.58 -5.26 2.40
CA THR A 78 3.12 -5.83 1.12
C THR A 78 4.27 -5.90 0.12
N ASP A 79 4.29 -6.93 -0.75
CA ASP A 79 5.25 -7.00 -1.87
C ASP A 79 4.94 -5.99 -2.98
N SER A 80 3.69 -5.52 -3.04
CA SER A 80 3.25 -4.53 -4.01
C SER A 80 2.08 -3.73 -3.45
N VAL A 81 2.32 -2.45 -3.17
CA VAL A 81 1.28 -1.49 -2.76
C VAL A 81 0.43 -1.05 -3.96
N CYS A 82 1.03 -1.14 -5.14
CA CYS A 82 0.51 -0.58 -6.39
C CYS A 82 0.20 -1.65 -7.44
N GLY A 83 0.15 -2.90 -7.00
CA GLY A 83 -0.22 -4.08 -7.77
C GLY A 83 -1.19 -4.94 -6.96
N PRO A 84 -1.44 -6.19 -7.38
CA PRO A 84 -2.18 -7.13 -6.56
C PRO A 84 -1.54 -7.25 -5.18
N VAL A 85 -2.36 -7.23 -4.12
CA VAL A 85 -1.87 -7.40 -2.75
C VAL A 85 -1.32 -8.83 -2.61
N VAL A 86 0.00 -8.94 -2.58
CA VAL A 86 0.74 -10.19 -2.34
C VAL A 86 1.46 -10.05 -1.00
N ALA A 87 1.30 -11.06 -0.15
CA ALA A 87 2.01 -11.12 1.13
C ALA A 87 3.52 -11.10 0.89
N PRO A 88 4.31 -10.42 1.73
CA PRO A 88 5.72 -10.21 1.47
C PRO A 88 6.46 -11.54 1.38
N ALA A 89 7.12 -11.80 0.24
CA ALA A 89 7.93 -12.99 0.02
C ALA A 89 9.12 -13.06 1.00
N TYR A 90 9.52 -11.91 1.55
CA TYR A 90 10.59 -11.78 2.54
C TYR A 90 10.04 -11.14 3.82
N ALA A 91 9.81 -11.96 4.85
CA ALA A 91 9.43 -11.47 6.19
C ALA A 91 10.59 -10.69 6.88
N GLN A 92 11.81 -10.91 6.42
CA GLN A 92 13.03 -10.39 7.02
C GLN A 92 13.23 -8.91 6.65
N GLY A 93 13.12 -8.02 7.64
CA GLY A 93 13.21 -6.56 7.46
C GLY A 93 11.86 -5.82 7.48
N VAL A 94 10.72 -6.53 7.49
CA VAL A 94 9.38 -5.92 7.65
C VAL A 94 9.27 -5.20 8.99
N ALA A 95 9.68 -5.86 10.08
CA ALA A 95 9.65 -5.27 11.41
C ALA A 95 10.54 -4.02 11.51
N ASP A 96 11.73 -4.05 10.91
CA ASP A 96 12.64 -2.90 10.87
C ASP A 96 12.03 -1.76 10.05
N CYS A 97 11.41 -2.07 8.92
CA CYS A 97 10.69 -1.11 8.08
C CYS A 97 9.57 -0.41 8.86
N ILE A 98 8.71 -1.18 9.54
CA ILE A 98 7.62 -0.65 10.38
C ILE A 98 8.18 0.18 11.53
N ALA A 99 9.28 -0.25 12.16
CA ALA A 99 9.92 0.52 13.22
C ALA A 99 10.42 1.89 12.71
N GLU A 100 11.01 1.94 11.52
CA GLU A 100 11.43 3.19 10.88
C GLU A 100 10.24 4.09 10.51
N CYS A 101 9.12 3.52 10.04
CA CYS A 101 7.88 4.30 9.85
C CYS A 101 7.43 4.96 11.16
N ASN A 102 7.37 4.20 12.25
CA ASN A 102 6.95 4.71 13.55
C ASN A 102 7.91 5.78 14.10
N LYS A 103 9.22 5.64 13.91
CA LYS A 103 10.20 6.66 14.29
C LYS A 103 9.95 7.99 13.56
N ARG A 104 9.57 7.92 12.28
CA ARG A 104 9.41 9.11 11.42
C ARG A 104 8.05 9.80 11.58
N TRP A 105 6.96 9.06 11.81
CA TRP A 105 5.60 9.62 11.84
C TRP A 105 4.78 9.32 13.11
N GLY A 106 5.23 8.46 14.02
CA GLY A 106 4.44 7.99 15.17
C GLY A 106 4.52 8.82 16.46
N GLN A 107 4.98 10.08 16.42
CA GLN A 107 5.21 10.93 17.62
C GLN A 107 4.04 11.86 17.97
#